data_AF-A0A1H5NJM3-F1
#
_entry.id   AF-A0A1H5NJM3-F1
#
_cell.length_a   1.000
_cell.length_b   1.000
_cell.length_c   1.000
_cell.angle_alpha   90.00
_cell.angle_beta   90.00
_cell.angle_gamma   90.00
#
_symmetry.space_group_name_H-M   'P 1'
#
loop_
_entity.id
_entity.type
_entity.pdbx_description
1 polymer ?
#
loop_
_entity_poly.entity_id
_entity_poly.type
_entity_poly.pdbx_seq_one_letter_code
_entity_poly.pdbx_strand_id
1 'polypeptide(L)'
;MAALIGAAGGGIATAAGGLLRTHSNARTAARLIYAELTRNSTAVAYYRRYGHWAAPAPSRTAWDDHGPLLARKRDSGIFEAVLRGYEALEAMPFITGDTVSEEAREDLARDAVQRLVRAITEIGEVARISKGQIRAWTSRLELVERSASPLEPALLRSSVVPLLLLERLTDQAPPQFVFRRAEVYVEEGRVVRNPDLASADDVKHVVFDARWGTDLNHLSTVARSTGIGPVGDPAVDEAYEGLVAASRFLREVFGREYVARPGEGPIAAVVHYDRSYNNAFWNGEVLVLGDGDDQIFTRFSKCVDIIGVEVWKGLGELSLIPSYGQPGALRNSICDVFGVLLKQYTLDQTAEQADWLLGAGLLAPGVHGDALRSLKDPGNAYDDAVLGTDPQPRTMEGYQHTERDNGGVHLNSGIPNHAFYLLAERLGGKAWERAGQIWWAALTSAELDEHVQFADFARLTATAALRLYGEGDEHRAVLDAWSAVGVLP
;
A
#
# COMPACT_ATOMS: atom_id res chain seq x y z
N MET A 1 57.31 -36.59 -5.37
CA MET A 1 57.53 -36.01 -4.02
C MET A 1 56.63 -36.74 -3.03
N ALA A 2 57.23 -37.59 -2.19
CA ALA A 2 56.63 -38.16 -0.99
C ALA A 2 56.43 -37.04 0.06
N ALA A 3 55.56 -37.10 1.08
CA ALA A 3 54.87 -38.21 1.71
C ALA A 3 53.56 -37.73 2.38
N LEU A 4 52.61 -38.66 2.48
CA LEU A 4 51.40 -38.65 3.32
C LEU A 4 51.72 -39.21 4.72
N ILE A 5 50.76 -39.02 5.65
CA ILE A 5 50.42 -39.77 6.91
C ILE A 5 50.27 -38.77 8.08
N GLY A 6 49.19 -38.69 8.87
CA GLY A 6 47.91 -39.44 8.99
C GLY A 6 46.90 -38.57 9.79
N ALA A 7 45.58 -38.64 9.57
CA ALA A 7 44.61 -39.62 10.11
C ALA A 7 44.62 -39.68 11.65
N ALA A 8 43.54 -39.64 12.43
CA ALA A 8 42.09 -39.65 12.21
C ALA A 8 41.40 -39.23 13.53
N GLY A 9 40.11 -38.88 13.48
CA GLY A 9 39.29 -38.72 14.69
C GLY A 9 37.90 -38.16 14.37
N GLY A 10 37.00 -39.02 13.88
CA GLY A 10 35.60 -38.68 13.69
C GLY A 10 34.81 -38.69 15.01
N GLY A 11 33.72 -37.92 15.04
CA GLY A 11 32.70 -37.94 16.07
C GLY A 11 31.55 -37.01 15.71
N ILE A 12 30.43 -37.58 15.29
CA ILE A 12 29.17 -36.90 15.00
C ILE A 12 28.54 -36.45 16.32
N ALA A 13 28.17 -35.16 16.44
CA ALA A 13 27.16 -34.70 17.39
C ALA A 13 26.45 -33.45 16.84
N THR A 14 25.14 -33.62 16.68
CA THR A 14 24.05 -32.70 16.39
C THR A 14 24.00 -31.42 17.24
N ALA A 15 23.38 -30.39 16.65
CA ALA A 15 22.77 -29.21 17.27
C ALA A 15 23.70 -28.09 17.78
N ALA A 16 23.74 -26.97 17.04
CA ALA A 16 23.42 -25.64 17.55
C ALA A 16 23.70 -24.59 16.46
N GLY A 17 22.68 -23.81 16.12
CA GLY A 17 22.86 -22.54 15.43
C GLY A 17 23.76 -21.63 16.26
N GLY A 18 24.72 -21.01 15.59
CA GLY A 18 25.72 -20.14 16.23
C GLY A 18 26.24 -19.14 15.22
N LEU A 19 25.45 -18.08 15.03
CA LEU A 19 25.83 -16.74 14.56
C LEU A 19 27.30 -16.56 14.15
N LEU A 20 27.52 -16.42 12.85
CA LEU A 20 28.65 -15.66 12.31
C LEU A 20 28.48 -14.18 12.72
N ARG A 21 28.90 -13.82 13.93
CA ARG A 21 29.08 -12.41 14.32
C ARG A 21 30.25 -11.84 13.52
N THR A 22 29.95 -11.23 12.38
CA THR A 22 30.91 -10.37 11.68
C THR A 22 31.31 -9.23 12.62
N HIS A 23 32.60 -9.09 12.91
CA HIS A 23 33.13 -7.96 13.68
C HIS A 23 32.92 -6.65 12.90
N SER A 24 31.77 -5.99 13.11
CA SER A 24 31.50 -4.66 12.57
C SER A 24 32.48 -3.66 13.19
N ASN A 25 33.25 -2.94 12.38
CA ASN A 25 34.04 -1.83 12.88
C ASN A 25 33.12 -0.67 13.33
N ALA A 26 33.63 0.23 14.17
CA ALA A 26 32.83 1.32 14.77
C ALA A 26 32.13 2.22 13.73
N ARG A 27 32.65 2.31 12.50
CA ARG A 27 32.02 3.07 11.41
C ARG A 27 30.82 2.33 10.83
N THR A 28 30.92 1.01 10.63
CA THR A 28 29.80 0.18 10.19
C THR A 28 28.69 0.16 11.26
N ALA A 29 29.08 -0.01 12.53
CA ALA A 29 28.17 0.13 13.68
C ALA A 29 27.43 1.48 13.66
N ALA A 30 28.16 2.59 13.49
CA ALA A 30 27.56 3.92 13.42
C ALA A 30 26.61 4.09 12.24
N ARG A 31 26.86 3.47 11.08
CA ARG A 31 25.96 3.53 9.92
C ARG A 31 24.65 2.79 10.16
N LEU A 32 24.71 1.63 10.81
CA LEU A 32 23.51 0.85 11.17
C LEU A 32 22.66 1.61 12.20
N ILE A 33 23.30 2.17 13.23
CA ILE A 33 22.63 3.01 14.23
C ILE A 33 22.07 4.29 13.60
N TYR A 34 22.81 4.94 12.69
CA TYR A 34 22.31 6.11 11.95
C TYR A 34 21.06 5.78 11.13
N ALA A 35 21.05 4.64 10.42
CA ALA A 35 19.92 4.21 9.60
C ALA A 35 18.70 3.85 10.47
N GLU A 36 18.90 3.19 11.61
CA GLU A 36 17.83 2.86 12.56
C GLU A 36 17.23 4.13 13.19
N LEU A 37 18.07 5.06 13.66
CA LEU A 37 17.63 6.33 14.23
C LEU A 37 16.85 7.18 13.23
N THR A 38 17.31 7.32 11.98
CA THR A 38 16.58 8.10 10.98
C THR A 38 15.25 7.43 10.60
N ARG A 39 15.24 6.11 10.43
CA ARG A 39 14.01 5.32 10.21
C ARG A 39 13.00 5.53 11.33
N ASN A 40 13.41 5.35 12.58
CA ASN A 40 12.51 5.51 13.74
C ASN A 40 12.07 6.97 13.94
N SER A 41 12.97 7.95 13.72
CA SER A 41 12.65 9.38 13.87
C SER A 41 11.62 9.88 12.85
N THR A 42 11.39 9.15 11.76
CA THR A 42 10.36 9.46 10.77
C THR A 42 8.97 9.52 11.43
N ALA A 43 8.71 8.66 12.41
CA ALA A 43 7.47 8.68 13.19
C ALA A 43 7.33 9.95 14.05
N VAL A 44 8.45 10.47 14.56
CA VAL A 44 8.48 11.72 15.36
C VAL A 44 8.26 12.92 14.47
N ALA A 45 8.91 12.99 13.30
CA ALA A 45 8.64 14.02 12.30
C ALA A 45 7.18 14.01 11.86
N TYR A 46 6.62 12.81 11.64
CA TYR A 46 5.22 12.61 11.32
C TYR A 46 4.32 13.14 12.44
N TYR A 47 4.53 12.71 13.69
CA TYR A 47 3.75 13.21 14.82
C TYR A 47 3.84 14.74 15.00
N ARG A 48 5.05 15.31 14.89
CA ARG A 48 5.27 16.76 15.01
C ARG A 48 4.52 17.56 13.95
N ARG A 49 4.36 16.97 12.76
CA ARG A 49 3.68 17.59 11.63
C ARG A 49 2.16 17.38 11.66
N TYR A 50 1.69 16.23 12.14
CA TYR A 50 0.30 15.78 11.99
C TYR A 50 -0.46 15.57 13.30
N GLY A 51 0.20 15.67 14.45
CA GLY A 51 -0.40 15.49 15.78
C GLY A 51 -0.80 14.06 16.14
N HIS A 52 -0.54 13.09 15.26
CA HIS A 52 -0.92 11.68 15.44
C HIS A 52 0.31 10.76 15.48
N TRP A 53 0.34 9.85 16.45
CA TRP A 53 1.38 8.82 16.59
C TRP A 53 0.89 7.50 15.97
N ALA A 54 1.49 7.12 14.83
CA ALA A 54 1.09 5.93 14.06
C ALA A 54 2.14 4.81 14.04
N ALA A 55 3.20 4.93 14.85
CA ALA A 55 4.33 4.02 14.80
C ALA A 55 4.27 2.93 15.89
N PRO A 56 4.69 1.68 15.56
CA PRO A 56 4.95 0.67 16.58
C PRO A 56 6.11 1.12 17.48
N ALA A 57 6.37 0.36 18.55
CA ALA A 57 7.51 0.60 19.42
C ALA A 57 8.82 0.69 18.58
N PRO A 58 9.67 1.70 18.84
CA PRO A 58 10.88 1.91 18.05
C PRO A 58 11.82 0.69 18.15
N SER A 59 12.36 0.25 17.01
CA SER A 59 13.38 -0.81 17.01
C SER A 59 14.69 -0.27 17.60
N ARG A 60 15.31 -1.04 18.48
CA ARG A 60 16.59 -0.70 19.14
C ARG A 60 17.70 -1.73 18.86
N THR A 61 17.46 -2.63 17.92
CA THR A 61 18.32 -3.79 17.67
C THR A 61 19.73 -3.35 17.25
N ALA A 62 19.86 -2.37 16.35
CA ALA A 62 21.17 -1.87 15.93
C ALA A 62 21.93 -1.21 17.09
N TRP A 63 21.23 -0.50 17.97
CA TRP A 63 21.85 0.07 19.17
C TRP A 63 22.25 -0.99 20.19
N ASP A 64 21.42 -1.99 20.46
CA ASP A 64 21.72 -3.01 21.45
C ASP A 64 22.90 -3.91 20.99
N ASP A 65 22.98 -4.19 19.68
CA ASP A 65 24.07 -4.98 19.10
C ASP A 65 25.38 -4.20 18.93
N HIS A 66 25.33 -2.88 18.73
CA HIS A 66 26.50 -2.10 18.32
C HIS A 66 26.86 -0.90 19.22
N GLY A 67 25.96 -0.45 20.09
CA GLY A 67 26.18 0.63 21.06
C GLY A 67 27.42 0.45 21.94
N PRO A 68 27.72 -0.77 22.45
CA PRO A 68 28.96 -1.01 23.21
C PRO A 68 30.26 -0.73 22.44
N LEU A 69 30.24 -0.75 21.10
CA LEU A 69 31.41 -0.40 20.27
C LEU A 69 31.64 1.12 20.22
N LEU A 70 30.58 1.92 20.42
CA LEU A 70 30.66 3.37 20.53
C LEU A 70 31.19 3.80 21.91
N ALA A 71 30.81 3.08 22.97
CA ALA A 71 31.30 3.32 24.33
C ALA A 71 32.83 3.09 24.50
N ARG A 72 33.45 2.30 23.60
CA ARG A 72 34.90 2.03 23.62
C ARG A 72 35.74 3.14 23.00
N LYS A 73 35.14 4.10 22.29
CA LYS A 73 35.80 5.35 21.92
C LYS A 73 35.82 6.28 23.13
N ARG A 74 36.90 7.03 23.31
CA ARG A 74 37.13 8.01 24.41
C ARG A 74 36.16 9.22 24.42
N ASP A 75 35.02 9.11 23.77
CA ASP A 75 34.05 10.20 23.61
C ASP A 75 32.69 9.74 24.17
N SER A 76 32.55 9.82 25.50
CA SER A 76 31.32 9.47 26.21
C SER A 76 30.13 10.32 25.74
N GLY A 77 30.40 11.50 25.18
CA GLY A 77 29.38 12.41 24.64
C GLY A 77 28.55 11.78 23.52
N ILE A 78 29.18 11.07 22.58
CA ILE A 78 28.49 10.44 21.44
C ILE A 78 27.61 9.28 21.91
N PHE A 79 28.13 8.45 22.81
CA PHE A 79 27.35 7.35 23.36
C PHE A 79 26.11 7.88 24.11
N GLU A 80 26.30 8.90 24.95
CA GLU A 80 25.20 9.54 25.69
C GLU A 80 24.19 10.23 24.76
N ALA A 81 24.65 10.91 23.71
CA ALA A 81 23.78 11.58 22.75
C ALA A 81 22.90 10.56 22.01
N VAL A 82 23.48 9.45 21.56
CA VAL A 82 22.74 8.39 20.87
C VAL A 82 21.76 7.69 21.81
N LEU A 83 22.19 7.36 23.03
CA LEU A 83 21.31 6.76 24.05
C LEU A 83 20.10 7.67 24.33
N ARG A 84 20.33 8.96 24.56
CA ARG A 84 19.25 9.95 24.78
C ARG A 84 18.33 10.10 23.56
N GLY A 85 18.84 9.84 22.35
CA GLY A 85 18.03 9.76 21.13
C GLY A 85 17.06 8.58 21.15
N TYR A 86 17.52 7.39 21.55
CA TYR A 86 16.63 6.23 21.71
C TYR A 86 15.65 6.39 22.87
N GLU A 87 16.08 6.94 24.01
CA GLU A 87 15.17 7.29 25.12
C GLU A 87 14.08 8.26 24.66
N ALA A 88 14.42 9.23 23.81
CA ALA A 88 13.46 10.15 23.22
C ALA A 88 12.44 9.41 22.34
N LEU A 89 12.88 8.44 21.52
CA LEU A 89 11.98 7.61 20.71
C LEU A 89 11.05 6.75 21.57
N GLU A 90 11.58 6.12 22.60
CA GLU A 90 10.83 5.25 23.52
C GLU A 90 9.81 6.04 24.36
N ALA A 91 10.08 7.33 24.62
CA ALA A 91 9.17 8.22 25.35
C ALA A 91 7.98 8.69 24.49
N MET A 92 8.09 8.70 23.16
CA MET A 92 7.06 9.28 22.28
C MET A 92 5.67 8.65 22.42
N PRO A 93 5.50 7.31 22.51
CA PRO A 93 4.18 6.72 22.75
C PRO A 93 3.49 7.23 24.03
N PHE A 94 4.27 7.57 25.06
CA PHE A 94 3.74 8.13 26.31
C PHE A 94 3.43 9.62 26.19
N ILE A 95 4.30 10.38 25.51
CA ILE A 95 4.11 11.82 25.25
C ILE A 95 2.84 12.04 24.41
N THR A 96 2.60 11.15 23.45
CA THR A 96 1.50 11.27 22.46
C THR A 96 0.17 10.70 22.93
N GLY A 97 0.12 10.09 24.11
CA GLY A 97 -1.11 9.60 24.71
C GLY A 97 -2.01 10.70 25.31
N ASP A 98 -3.21 10.31 25.72
CA ASP A 98 -4.24 11.22 26.27
C ASP A 98 -3.98 11.64 27.72
N THR A 99 -2.94 11.10 28.36
CA THR A 99 -2.63 11.32 29.78
C THR A 99 -1.82 12.60 30.05
N VAL A 100 -1.32 13.26 28.99
CA VAL A 100 -0.48 14.47 29.07
C VAL A 100 -1.25 15.67 28.51
N SER A 101 -1.21 16.82 29.19
CA SER A 101 -1.84 18.05 28.68
C SER A 101 -1.21 18.49 27.35
N GLU A 102 -1.96 19.21 26.51
CA GLU A 102 -1.47 19.64 25.19
C GLU A 102 -0.18 20.48 25.28
N GLU A 103 -0.10 21.39 26.26
CA GLU A 103 1.07 22.23 26.52
C GLU A 103 2.30 21.39 26.91
N ALA A 104 2.15 20.47 27.87
CA ALA A 104 3.23 19.59 28.30
C ALA A 104 3.66 18.62 27.17
N ARG A 105 2.70 18.17 26.36
CA ARG A 105 2.95 17.31 25.20
C ARG A 105 3.80 18.02 24.15
N GLU A 106 3.55 19.29 23.89
CA GLU A 106 4.34 20.06 22.91
C GLU A 106 5.78 20.26 23.39
N ASP A 107 5.98 20.61 24.65
CA ASP A 107 7.30 20.81 25.24
C ASP A 107 8.11 19.51 25.29
N LEU A 108 7.50 18.40 25.71
CA LEU A 108 8.13 17.08 25.72
C LEU A 108 8.49 16.61 24.31
N ALA A 109 7.63 16.85 23.32
CA ALA A 109 7.92 16.53 21.92
C ALA A 109 9.05 17.39 21.35
N ARG A 110 9.15 18.67 21.77
CA ARG A 110 10.24 19.57 21.38
C ARG A 110 11.58 19.10 21.94
N ASP A 111 11.61 18.71 23.22
CA ASP A 111 12.79 18.12 23.86
C ASP A 111 13.22 16.79 23.19
N ALA A 112 12.26 15.92 22.89
CA ALA A 112 12.52 14.67 22.17
C ALA A 112 13.17 14.90 20.80
N VAL A 113 12.66 15.88 20.03
CA VAL A 113 13.25 16.29 18.74
C VAL A 113 14.68 16.78 18.90
N GLN A 114 14.96 17.63 19.89
CA GLN A 114 16.31 18.14 20.13
C GLN A 114 17.30 17.02 20.43
N ARG A 115 16.89 16.04 21.25
CA ARG A 115 17.70 14.85 21.55
C ARG A 115 17.97 14.00 20.31
N LEU A 116 16.95 13.81 19.47
CA LEU A 116 17.07 13.06 18.20
C LEU A 116 17.97 13.74 17.18
N VAL A 117 17.82 15.06 17.00
CA VAL A 117 18.68 15.85 16.11
C VAL A 117 20.14 15.73 16.53
N ARG A 118 20.40 15.85 17.84
CA ARG A 118 21.75 15.69 18.39
C ARG A 118 22.28 14.28 18.15
N ALA A 119 21.51 13.23 18.46
CA ALA A 119 21.89 11.84 18.24
C ALA A 119 22.24 11.55 16.77
N ILE A 120 21.37 11.94 15.84
CA ILE A 120 21.53 11.74 14.39
C ILE A 120 22.75 12.51 13.85
N THR A 121 22.99 13.72 14.37
CA THR A 121 24.15 14.52 13.98
C THR A 121 25.45 13.86 14.44
N GLU A 122 25.56 13.55 15.73
CA GLU A 122 26.80 12.99 16.30
C GLU A 122 27.12 11.61 15.71
N ILE A 123 26.12 10.73 15.55
CA ILE A 123 26.35 9.41 14.96
C ILE A 123 26.61 9.47 13.45
N GLY A 124 25.99 10.43 12.76
CA GLY A 124 26.23 10.69 11.33
C GLY A 124 27.67 11.09 11.04
N GLU A 125 28.29 11.88 11.93
CA GLU A 125 29.71 12.24 11.82
C GLU A 125 30.63 11.01 11.96
N VAL A 126 30.34 10.12 12.92
CA VAL A 126 31.09 8.86 13.08
C VAL A 126 30.91 7.94 11.86
N ALA A 127 29.70 7.91 11.29
CA ALA A 127 29.33 7.14 10.10
C ALA A 127 29.88 7.73 8.79
N ARG A 128 30.43 8.95 8.81
CA ARG A 128 30.85 9.76 7.65
C ARG A 128 29.71 10.02 6.67
N ILE A 129 28.51 10.29 7.17
CA ILE A 129 27.39 10.78 6.36
C ILE A 129 27.69 12.24 5.98
N SER A 130 27.29 12.66 4.78
CA SER A 130 27.54 14.03 4.35
C SER A 130 26.77 15.03 5.21
N LYS A 131 27.37 16.19 5.51
CA LYS A 131 26.69 17.26 6.27
C LYS A 131 25.39 17.72 5.60
N GLY A 132 25.29 17.62 4.26
CA GLY A 132 24.06 17.90 3.52
C GLY A 132 22.95 16.91 3.84
N GLN A 133 23.25 15.60 3.87
CA GLN A 133 22.27 14.56 4.22
C GLN A 133 21.84 14.64 5.68
N ILE A 134 22.78 14.89 6.60
CA ILE A 134 22.45 15.07 8.02
C ILE A 134 21.49 16.26 8.18
N ARG A 135 21.82 17.42 7.60
CA ARG A 135 20.96 18.61 7.65
C ARG A 135 19.59 18.40 7.00
N ALA A 136 19.55 17.74 5.84
CA ALA A 136 18.29 17.45 5.17
C ALA A 136 17.35 16.61 6.05
N TRP A 137 17.89 15.69 6.85
CA TRP A 137 17.11 14.92 7.82
C TRP A 137 16.76 15.69 9.09
N THR A 138 17.73 16.36 9.72
CA THR A 138 17.48 17.06 11.00
C THR A 138 16.52 18.23 10.81
N SER A 139 16.60 18.97 9.70
CA SER A 139 15.64 20.04 9.40
C SER A 139 14.21 19.52 9.25
N ARG A 140 13.99 18.28 8.78
CA ARG A 140 12.65 17.67 8.73
C ARG A 140 12.08 17.38 10.12
N LEU A 141 12.93 17.09 11.11
CA LEU A 141 12.52 16.90 12.50
C LEU A 141 12.24 18.24 13.20
N GLU A 142 12.99 19.28 12.86
CA GLU A 142 12.92 20.61 13.46
C GLU A 142 11.81 21.51 12.90
N LEU A 143 11.29 21.23 11.70
CA LEU A 143 10.23 22.04 11.09
C LEU A 143 8.98 22.06 11.99
N VAL A 144 8.62 23.27 12.46
CA VAL A 144 7.44 23.55 13.31
C VAL A 144 6.28 24.15 12.50
N GLU A 145 6.25 23.96 11.18
CA GLU A 145 5.02 24.24 10.46
C GLU A 145 4.02 23.12 10.78
N ARG A 146 3.22 23.33 11.84
CA ARG A 146 1.86 22.77 11.91
C ARG A 146 1.14 23.31 10.67
N SER A 147 1.34 22.62 9.55
CA SER A 147 0.58 22.81 8.34
C SER A 147 -0.88 22.70 8.75
N ALA A 148 -1.62 23.79 8.54
CA ALA A 148 -3.06 23.75 8.61
C ALA A 148 -3.51 22.80 7.50
N SER A 149 -3.73 21.56 7.93
CA SER A 149 -4.37 20.45 7.26
C SER A 149 -3.52 19.37 6.59
N PRO A 150 -3.85 18.09 6.87
CA PRO A 150 -3.17 16.93 6.33
C PRO A 150 -3.67 16.55 4.92
N LEU A 151 -2.76 15.96 4.14
CA LEU A 151 -3.07 14.85 3.26
C LEU A 151 -3.03 13.59 4.14
N GLU A 152 -4.13 12.86 4.27
CA GLU A 152 -4.26 11.71 5.16
C GLU A 152 -3.39 10.49 4.74
N PRO A 153 -2.91 9.66 5.68
CA PRO A 153 -2.21 8.39 5.37
C PRO A 153 -3.05 7.36 4.63
N ALA A 154 -4.39 7.41 4.79
CA ALA A 154 -5.29 6.52 4.06
C ALA A 154 -5.22 6.81 2.55
N LEU A 155 -5.28 8.10 2.16
CA LEU A 155 -5.14 8.54 0.78
C LEU A 155 -3.81 8.13 0.14
N LEU A 156 -2.72 8.12 0.90
CA LEU A 156 -1.40 7.67 0.43
C LEU A 156 -1.26 6.14 0.31
N ARG A 157 -2.17 5.36 0.89
CA ARG A 157 -2.13 3.87 0.90
C ARG A 157 -3.17 3.22 -0.02
N SER A 158 -4.21 3.95 -0.42
CA SER A 158 -5.35 3.37 -1.15
C SER A 158 -5.87 4.19 -2.34
N SER A 159 -5.14 5.16 -2.85
CA SER A 159 -5.52 5.86 -4.09
C SER A 159 -5.49 4.95 -5.33
N VAL A 160 -6.45 5.09 -6.24
CA VAL A 160 -6.39 4.45 -7.58
C VAL A 160 -5.56 5.27 -8.57
N VAL A 161 -5.60 6.59 -8.43
CA VAL A 161 -4.79 7.53 -9.22
C VAL A 161 -3.40 7.63 -8.58
N PRO A 162 -2.31 7.34 -9.30
CA PRO A 162 -0.96 7.42 -8.74
C PRO A 162 -0.67 8.83 -8.20
N LEU A 163 0.02 8.90 -7.05
CA LEU A 163 0.36 10.19 -6.43
C LEU A 163 1.13 11.10 -7.40
N LEU A 164 2.01 10.54 -8.21
CA LEU A 164 2.79 11.28 -9.21
C LEU A 164 1.91 11.94 -10.29
N LEU A 165 0.78 11.33 -10.63
CA LEU A 165 -0.17 11.90 -11.56
C LEU A 165 -0.92 13.07 -10.90
N LEU A 166 -1.36 12.88 -9.66
CA LEU A 166 -1.98 13.95 -8.87
C LEU A 166 -1.03 15.14 -8.68
N GLU A 167 0.26 14.89 -8.38
CA GLU A 167 1.30 15.92 -8.28
C GLU A 167 1.43 16.72 -9.59
N ARG A 168 1.47 16.04 -10.74
CA ARG A 168 1.53 16.70 -12.06
C ARG A 168 0.30 17.58 -12.33
N LEU A 169 -0.88 17.13 -11.93
CA LEU A 169 -2.12 17.92 -12.05
C LEU A 169 -2.09 19.15 -11.13
N THR A 170 -1.50 19.05 -9.94
CA THR A 170 -1.37 20.20 -9.01
C THR A 170 -0.30 21.21 -9.42
N ASP A 171 0.72 20.81 -10.17
CA ASP A 171 1.74 21.73 -10.69
C ASP A 171 1.23 22.58 -11.87
N GLN A 172 0.11 22.18 -12.50
CA GLN A 172 -0.51 22.87 -13.65
C GLN A 172 -1.90 23.46 -13.37
N ALA A 173 -2.49 23.25 -12.18
CA ALA A 173 -3.78 23.82 -11.76
C ALA A 173 -3.75 24.28 -10.28
N PRO A 174 -4.46 25.36 -9.88
CA PRO A 174 -4.31 25.96 -8.56
C PRO A 174 -4.77 25.02 -7.41
N PRO A 175 -4.11 25.07 -6.24
CA PRO A 175 -4.26 24.04 -5.20
C PRO A 175 -5.40 24.35 -4.24
N GLN A 176 -6.39 23.46 -4.12
CA GLN A 176 -7.16 23.33 -2.89
C GLN A 176 -7.64 21.90 -2.73
N PHE A 177 -7.00 21.08 -1.88
CA PHE A 177 -7.63 19.88 -1.30
C PHE A 177 -7.00 19.55 0.06
N VAL A 178 -7.86 19.39 1.07
CA VAL A 178 -7.56 19.15 2.48
C VAL A 178 -8.61 18.17 2.97
N PHE A 179 -8.22 17.03 3.57
CA PHE A 179 -9.17 16.22 4.38
C PHE A 179 -8.55 15.68 5.66
N ARG A 180 -9.34 15.72 6.74
CA ARG A 180 -9.02 15.25 8.10
C ARG A 180 -9.96 14.10 8.51
N ARG A 181 -9.36 13.21 9.31
CA ARG A 181 -9.78 11.94 9.87
C ARG A 181 -11.26 11.74 10.09
N ALA A 182 -11.70 10.57 9.67
CA ALA A 182 -12.96 10.03 10.10
C ALA A 182 -12.88 9.59 11.59
N GLU A 183 -13.60 10.25 12.48
CA GLU A 183 -13.96 9.70 13.79
C GLU A 183 -15.45 9.32 13.76
N VAL A 184 -15.68 8.01 13.83
CA VAL A 184 -16.97 7.40 14.12
C VAL A 184 -17.50 7.98 15.44
N TYR A 185 -18.55 8.79 15.40
CA TYR A 185 -19.25 9.22 16.61
C TYR A 185 -20.27 8.18 17.06
N VAL A 186 -20.12 7.77 18.33
CA VAL A 186 -21.14 7.11 19.15
C VAL A 186 -21.85 8.21 19.93
N GLU A 187 -23.09 8.53 19.60
CA GLU A 187 -23.97 9.29 20.50
C GLU A 187 -24.65 8.34 21.49
N GLU A 188 -24.52 8.64 22.79
CA GLU A 188 -25.25 8.00 23.90
C GLU A 188 -25.21 6.45 23.97
N GLY A 189 -24.15 5.82 23.49
CA GLY A 189 -23.97 4.37 23.66
C GLY A 189 -25.01 3.50 22.96
N ARG A 190 -25.71 4.03 21.94
CA ARG A 190 -26.63 3.26 21.09
C ARG A 190 -26.32 3.48 19.62
N VAL A 191 -26.09 2.38 18.90
CA VAL A 191 -26.15 2.34 17.44
C VAL A 191 -27.55 2.77 17.00
N VAL A 192 -27.69 3.97 16.43
CA VAL A 192 -28.96 4.40 15.84
C VAL A 192 -29.06 3.77 14.45
N ARG A 193 -29.78 2.66 14.38
CA ARG A 193 -30.26 2.06 13.12
C ARG A 193 -31.18 3.07 12.44
N ASN A 194 -30.94 3.37 11.16
CA ASN A 194 -31.94 4.05 10.35
C ASN A 194 -33.24 3.21 10.38
N PRO A 195 -34.36 3.75 10.89
CA PRO A 195 -35.61 3.00 11.07
C PRO A 195 -36.27 2.57 9.75
N ASP A 196 -35.82 3.10 8.62
CA ASP A 196 -36.31 2.73 7.27
C ASP A 196 -35.54 1.55 6.65
N LEU A 197 -34.51 1.04 7.32
CA LEU A 197 -33.84 -0.20 6.92
C LEU A 197 -34.66 -1.38 7.45
N ALA A 198 -35.44 -2.03 6.58
CA ALA A 198 -35.93 -3.39 6.79
C ALA A 198 -34.76 -4.25 7.33
N SER A 199 -35.04 -5.11 8.32
CA SER A 199 -34.07 -5.75 9.23
C SER A 199 -32.63 -5.77 8.70
N ALA A 200 -31.73 -5.05 9.38
CA ALA A 200 -30.34 -4.80 9.00
C ALA A 200 -29.50 -6.03 8.57
N ASP A 201 -29.98 -7.26 8.80
CA ASP A 201 -29.33 -8.51 8.39
C ASP A 201 -29.48 -8.83 6.88
N ASP A 202 -30.43 -8.21 6.17
CA ASP A 202 -30.66 -8.47 4.73
C ASP A 202 -29.95 -7.47 3.79
N VAL A 203 -29.42 -6.36 4.33
CA VAL A 203 -28.73 -5.35 3.54
C VAL A 203 -27.27 -5.76 3.35
N LYS A 204 -26.88 -6.06 2.11
CA LYS A 204 -25.53 -6.49 1.73
C LYS A 204 -24.70 -5.39 1.07
N HIS A 205 -25.38 -4.39 0.50
CA HIS A 205 -24.78 -3.30 -0.26
C HIS A 205 -25.51 -2.00 0.02
N VAL A 206 -24.75 -0.92 0.22
CA VAL A 206 -25.30 0.42 0.44
C VAL A 206 -24.45 1.46 -0.27
N VAL A 207 -25.11 2.45 -0.87
CA VAL A 207 -24.48 3.62 -1.47
C VAL A 207 -25.01 4.86 -0.76
N PHE A 208 -24.09 5.68 -0.28
CA PHE A 208 -24.35 6.99 0.30
C PHE A 208 -24.02 8.09 -0.70
N ASP A 209 -24.75 9.21 -0.61
CA ASP A 209 -24.48 10.42 -1.38
C ASP A 209 -23.87 11.49 -0.47
N ALA A 210 -22.63 11.88 -0.74
CA ALA A 210 -21.94 12.92 0.02
C ALA A 210 -22.38 14.34 -0.37
N ARG A 211 -23.14 14.51 -1.45
CA ARG A 211 -23.66 15.79 -1.97
C ARG A 211 -22.57 16.84 -2.18
N TRP A 212 -21.42 16.41 -2.71
CA TRP A 212 -20.20 17.20 -2.87
C TRP A 212 -19.64 17.75 -1.56
N GLY A 213 -20.10 17.20 -0.44
CA GLY A 213 -19.42 17.27 0.83
C GLY A 213 -18.34 16.20 0.89
N THR A 214 -17.66 16.21 2.01
CA THR A 214 -16.45 15.42 2.22
C THR A 214 -16.39 14.82 3.61
N ASP A 215 -17.40 15.11 4.43
CA ASP A 215 -17.56 14.54 5.75
C ASP A 215 -18.04 13.09 5.66
N LEU A 216 -17.09 12.16 5.80
CA LEU A 216 -17.35 10.72 5.82
C LEU A 216 -17.79 10.22 7.21
N ASN A 217 -17.78 11.07 8.24
CA ASN A 217 -18.21 10.69 9.60
C ASN A 217 -19.71 10.70 9.77
N HIS A 218 -20.38 11.53 8.97
CA HIS A 218 -21.80 11.80 9.08
C HIS A 218 -22.54 11.49 7.78
N LEU A 219 -22.29 10.28 7.25
CA LEU A 219 -23.00 9.71 6.10
C LEU A 219 -24.46 9.43 6.46
N SER A 220 -25.31 10.45 6.35
CA SER A 220 -26.73 10.39 6.70
C SER A 220 -27.64 10.14 5.51
N THR A 221 -27.16 10.32 4.28
CA THR A 221 -27.97 10.20 3.06
C THR A 221 -27.69 8.86 2.38
N VAL A 222 -28.51 7.86 2.68
CA VAL A 222 -28.55 6.61 1.89
C VAL A 222 -29.19 6.92 0.53
N ALA A 223 -28.44 6.76 -0.54
CA ALA A 223 -28.89 6.98 -1.91
C ALA A 223 -29.52 5.72 -2.52
N ARG A 224 -28.91 4.55 -2.26
CA ARG A 224 -29.42 3.26 -2.71
C ARG A 224 -28.95 2.13 -1.79
N SER A 225 -29.74 1.07 -1.66
CA SER A 225 -29.40 -0.10 -0.83
C SER A 225 -29.98 -1.39 -1.41
N THR A 226 -29.60 -2.53 -0.82
CA THR A 226 -30.06 -3.85 -1.24
C THR A 226 -31.58 -3.94 -1.38
N GLY A 227 -32.05 -4.45 -2.53
CA GLY A 227 -33.47 -4.59 -2.84
C GLY A 227 -34.10 -3.36 -3.49
N ILE A 228 -33.39 -2.24 -3.56
CA ILE A 228 -33.84 -1.02 -4.25
C ILE A 228 -33.30 -1.00 -5.68
N GLY A 229 -34.21 -0.83 -6.65
CA GLY A 229 -33.86 -0.70 -8.07
C GLY A 229 -33.10 0.61 -8.39
N PRO A 230 -32.71 0.81 -9.66
CA PRO A 230 -32.00 2.01 -10.08
C PRO A 230 -32.75 3.30 -9.71
N VAL A 231 -32.01 4.31 -9.25
CA VAL A 231 -32.57 5.58 -8.76
C VAL A 231 -32.47 6.72 -9.78
N GLY A 232 -31.76 6.51 -10.88
CA GLY A 232 -31.65 7.48 -11.99
C GLY A 232 -30.45 8.42 -11.88
N ASP A 233 -29.69 8.34 -10.79
CA ASP A 233 -28.37 8.95 -10.69
C ASP A 233 -27.31 7.95 -11.18
N PRO A 234 -26.57 8.25 -12.27
CA PRO A 234 -25.57 7.33 -12.81
C PRO A 234 -24.49 6.94 -11.81
N ALA A 235 -24.00 7.87 -10.99
CA ALA A 235 -22.92 7.56 -10.05
C ALA A 235 -23.39 6.60 -8.97
N VAL A 236 -24.59 6.83 -8.43
CA VAL A 236 -25.22 5.94 -7.45
C VAL A 236 -25.48 4.55 -8.03
N ASP A 237 -26.06 4.50 -9.23
CA ASP A 237 -26.45 3.24 -9.86
C ASP A 237 -25.24 2.41 -10.28
N GLU A 238 -24.23 3.03 -10.89
CA GLU A 238 -22.97 2.38 -11.26
C GLU A 238 -22.20 1.87 -10.03
N ALA A 239 -22.09 2.69 -8.98
CA ALA A 239 -21.44 2.28 -7.73
C ALA A 239 -22.15 1.06 -7.12
N TYR A 240 -23.47 1.10 -7.01
CA TYR A 240 -24.25 0.00 -6.46
C TYR A 240 -24.08 -1.30 -7.27
N GLU A 241 -24.24 -1.24 -8.60
CA GLU A 241 -24.07 -2.42 -9.46
C GLU A 241 -22.63 -2.95 -9.40
N GLY A 242 -21.62 -2.07 -9.31
CA GLY A 242 -20.22 -2.44 -9.14
C GLY A 242 -19.97 -3.19 -7.83
N LEU A 243 -20.54 -2.75 -6.71
CA LEU A 243 -20.44 -3.46 -5.42
C LEU A 243 -21.09 -4.85 -5.49
N VAL A 244 -22.27 -4.96 -6.13
CA VAL A 244 -22.97 -6.23 -6.31
C VAL A 244 -22.14 -7.18 -7.19
N ALA A 245 -21.56 -6.67 -8.28
CA ALA A 245 -20.70 -7.43 -9.16
C ALA A 245 -19.45 -7.94 -8.45
N ALA A 246 -18.80 -7.08 -7.64
CA ALA A 246 -17.66 -7.44 -6.81
C ALA A 246 -18.00 -8.61 -5.87
N SER A 247 -19.07 -8.49 -5.07
CA SER A 247 -19.48 -9.58 -4.17
C SER A 247 -19.85 -10.87 -4.92
N ARG A 248 -20.46 -10.77 -6.10
CA ARG A 248 -20.79 -11.93 -6.93
C ARG A 248 -19.52 -12.62 -7.42
N PHE A 249 -18.58 -11.86 -7.97
CA PHE A 249 -17.30 -12.36 -8.46
C PHE A 249 -16.51 -13.06 -7.35
N LEU A 250 -16.35 -12.43 -6.19
CA LEU A 250 -15.63 -13.00 -5.05
C LEU A 250 -16.23 -14.34 -4.58
N ARG A 251 -17.57 -14.42 -4.53
CA ARG A 251 -18.28 -15.65 -4.14
C ARG A 251 -18.17 -16.74 -5.20
N GLU A 252 -18.49 -16.43 -6.45
CA GLU A 252 -18.62 -17.45 -7.50
C GLU A 252 -17.27 -17.92 -8.03
N VAL A 253 -16.28 -17.03 -8.08
CA VAL A 253 -14.94 -17.34 -8.60
C VAL A 253 -14.04 -17.87 -7.49
N PHE A 254 -14.05 -17.25 -6.31
CA PHE A 254 -13.09 -17.58 -5.25
C PHE A 254 -13.71 -18.26 -4.03
N GLY A 255 -15.02 -18.50 -4.03
CA GLY A 255 -15.72 -19.12 -2.90
C GLY A 255 -15.71 -18.28 -1.62
N ARG A 256 -15.49 -16.96 -1.75
CA ARG A 256 -15.32 -16.04 -0.63
C ARG A 256 -16.54 -15.11 -0.50
N GLU A 257 -17.18 -15.15 0.66
CA GLU A 257 -18.43 -14.40 0.91
C GLU A 257 -18.19 -12.94 1.33
N TYR A 258 -17.04 -12.65 1.95
CA TYR A 258 -16.75 -11.34 2.57
C TYR A 258 -15.42 -10.80 2.11
N VAL A 259 -15.32 -9.47 1.98
CA VAL A 259 -14.07 -8.80 1.63
C VAL A 259 -13.07 -8.91 2.77
N ALA A 260 -13.30 -8.30 3.94
CA ALA A 260 -12.36 -8.43 5.06
C ALA A 260 -12.71 -9.62 5.98
N ARG A 261 -13.87 -9.64 6.66
CA ARG A 261 -14.20 -10.67 7.66
C ARG A 261 -15.68 -11.09 7.67
N PRO A 262 -15.98 -12.34 8.08
CA PRO A 262 -17.36 -12.77 8.32
C PRO A 262 -18.08 -11.88 9.33
N GLY A 263 -19.29 -11.43 8.97
CA GLY A 263 -20.10 -10.58 9.85
C GLY A 263 -19.72 -9.10 9.84
N GLU A 264 -18.74 -8.67 9.04
CA GLU A 264 -18.68 -7.27 8.62
C GLU A 264 -19.95 -6.97 7.83
N GLY A 265 -20.58 -5.82 8.14
CA GLY A 265 -21.88 -5.43 7.60
C GLY A 265 -21.88 -5.22 6.07
N PRO A 266 -22.83 -4.47 5.51
CA PRO A 266 -22.90 -4.26 4.08
C PRO A 266 -21.60 -3.65 3.54
N ILE A 267 -21.19 -4.04 2.33
CA ILE A 267 -20.17 -3.31 1.59
C ILE A 267 -20.77 -1.95 1.20
N ALA A 268 -20.10 -0.88 1.59
CA ALA A 268 -20.59 0.47 1.41
C ALA A 268 -19.75 1.26 0.40
N ALA A 269 -20.41 2.13 -0.36
CA ALA A 269 -19.77 3.15 -1.16
C ALA A 269 -20.34 4.55 -0.86
N VAL A 270 -19.55 5.58 -1.12
CA VAL A 270 -19.90 6.99 -1.05
C VAL A 270 -19.61 7.60 -2.41
N VAL A 271 -20.62 8.20 -3.04
CA VAL A 271 -20.50 8.91 -4.32
C VAL A 271 -20.65 10.42 -4.12
N HIS A 272 -20.34 11.19 -5.16
CA HIS A 272 -20.31 12.66 -5.12
C HIS A 272 -19.44 13.19 -4.00
N TYR A 273 -18.29 12.55 -3.75
CA TYR A 273 -17.33 12.98 -2.75
C TYR A 273 -16.52 14.15 -3.28
N ASP A 274 -16.59 15.27 -2.56
CA ASP A 274 -16.00 16.58 -2.95
C ASP A 274 -16.43 17.07 -4.35
N ARG A 275 -16.08 18.32 -4.68
CA ARG A 275 -16.30 18.87 -6.01
C ARG A 275 -15.12 18.56 -6.91
N SER A 276 -15.41 17.99 -8.07
CA SER A 276 -14.41 17.71 -9.09
C SER A 276 -13.25 16.84 -8.59
N TYR A 277 -13.57 15.88 -7.72
CA TYR A 277 -12.57 15.04 -7.09
C TYR A 277 -12.01 14.01 -8.08
N ASN A 278 -10.75 14.19 -8.44
CA ASN A 278 -10.03 13.39 -9.42
C ASN A 278 -9.47 12.09 -8.82
N ASN A 279 -10.24 11.38 -8.01
CA ASN A 279 -9.78 10.12 -7.41
C ASN A 279 -10.91 9.20 -6.91
N ALA A 280 -10.53 7.97 -6.60
CA ALA A 280 -11.30 7.00 -5.84
C ALA A 280 -10.38 6.26 -4.85
N PHE A 281 -10.91 5.87 -3.70
CA PHE A 281 -10.14 5.15 -2.69
C PHE A 281 -11.00 4.31 -1.74
N TRP A 282 -10.45 3.21 -1.24
CA TRP A 282 -10.96 2.51 -0.07
C TRP A 282 -10.39 3.10 1.22
N ASN A 283 -11.22 3.58 2.14
CA ASN A 283 -10.73 4.23 3.36
C ASN A 283 -10.43 3.25 4.51
N GLY A 284 -10.70 1.96 4.32
CA GLY A 284 -10.64 0.93 5.36
C GLY A 284 -12.01 0.30 5.65
N GLU A 285 -13.08 1.04 5.41
CA GLU A 285 -14.46 0.65 5.75
C GLU A 285 -15.42 0.83 4.56
N VAL A 286 -15.26 1.89 3.78
CA VAL A 286 -16.12 2.23 2.65
C VAL A 286 -15.30 2.60 1.41
N LEU A 287 -15.88 2.34 0.24
CA LEU A 287 -15.41 2.84 -1.05
C LEU A 287 -15.83 4.31 -1.20
N VAL A 288 -14.91 5.19 -1.58
CA VAL A 288 -15.19 6.61 -1.84
C VAL A 288 -14.89 6.92 -3.30
N LEU A 289 -15.85 7.51 -4.01
CA LEU A 289 -15.80 7.77 -5.45
C LEU A 289 -16.00 9.27 -5.71
N GLY A 290 -15.03 9.86 -6.41
CA GLY A 290 -15.12 11.19 -6.96
C GLY A 290 -15.85 11.23 -8.31
N ASP A 291 -16.42 12.39 -8.61
CA ASP A 291 -17.08 12.66 -9.89
C ASP A 291 -16.10 13.00 -11.02
N GLY A 292 -14.83 13.24 -10.71
CA GLY A 292 -13.86 13.79 -11.66
C GLY A 292 -14.17 15.25 -12.03
N ASP A 293 -13.25 15.89 -12.73
CA ASP A 293 -13.36 17.29 -13.17
C ASP A 293 -13.94 17.47 -14.59
N ASP A 294 -14.26 16.37 -15.27
CA ASP A 294 -14.67 16.29 -16.69
C ASP A 294 -13.66 16.94 -17.68
N GLN A 295 -12.46 17.26 -17.21
CA GLN A 295 -11.35 17.80 -18.02
C GLN A 295 -10.25 16.75 -18.22
N ILE A 296 -9.94 16.04 -17.15
CA ILE A 296 -8.94 14.97 -17.11
C ILE A 296 -9.63 13.65 -16.83
N PHE A 297 -10.48 13.61 -15.80
CA PHE A 297 -11.22 12.42 -15.43
C PHE A 297 -12.72 12.69 -15.44
N THR A 298 -13.45 11.70 -15.95
CA THR A 298 -14.88 11.57 -15.72
C THR A 298 -15.13 10.88 -14.38
N ARG A 299 -16.40 10.63 -14.03
CA ARG A 299 -16.77 9.93 -12.78
C ARG A 299 -16.13 8.55 -12.63
N PHE A 300 -15.59 8.29 -11.44
CA PHE A 300 -14.88 7.04 -11.14
C PHE A 300 -15.82 5.83 -11.02
N SER A 301 -17.09 6.05 -10.68
CA SER A 301 -18.14 5.03 -10.60
C SER A 301 -18.35 4.25 -11.91
N LYS A 302 -18.07 4.90 -13.06
CA LYS A 302 -18.28 4.34 -14.40
C LYS A 302 -17.40 3.12 -14.68
N CYS A 303 -16.30 2.97 -13.96
CA CYS A 303 -15.28 1.96 -14.19
C CYS A 303 -15.40 0.83 -13.14
N VAL A 304 -16.02 -0.29 -13.53
CA VAL A 304 -16.22 -1.44 -12.62
C VAL A 304 -14.90 -2.07 -12.13
N ASP A 305 -13.86 -2.01 -12.95
CA ASP A 305 -12.50 -2.41 -12.60
C ASP A 305 -11.89 -1.48 -11.53
N ILE A 306 -12.14 -0.18 -11.58
CA ILE A 306 -11.74 0.78 -10.53
C ILE A 306 -12.47 0.50 -9.22
N ILE A 307 -13.79 0.25 -9.28
CA ILE A 307 -14.56 -0.19 -8.11
C ILE A 307 -13.96 -1.47 -7.52
N GLY A 308 -13.63 -2.44 -8.39
CA GLY A 308 -12.95 -3.68 -8.02
C GLY A 308 -11.64 -3.40 -7.28
N VAL A 309 -10.70 -2.68 -7.93
CA VAL A 309 -9.39 -2.33 -7.35
C VAL A 309 -9.53 -1.81 -5.94
N GLU A 310 -10.45 -0.87 -5.72
CA GLU A 310 -10.62 -0.24 -4.42
C GLU A 310 -11.26 -1.17 -3.40
N VAL A 311 -12.35 -1.87 -3.75
CA VAL A 311 -12.97 -2.85 -2.84
C VAL A 311 -11.97 -3.93 -2.43
N TRP A 312 -11.11 -4.39 -3.35
CA TRP A 312 -10.12 -5.43 -3.06
C TRP A 312 -9.06 -4.99 -2.08
N LYS A 313 -8.77 -3.68 -1.93
CA LYS A 313 -7.87 -3.19 -0.89
C LYS A 313 -8.36 -3.50 0.53
N GLY A 314 -9.67 -3.77 0.69
CA GLY A 314 -10.28 -4.24 1.94
C GLY A 314 -10.03 -5.72 2.26
N LEU A 315 -9.45 -6.52 1.35
CA LEU A 315 -9.11 -7.91 1.65
C LEU A 315 -8.12 -7.99 2.82
N GLY A 316 -8.42 -8.85 3.79
CA GLY A 316 -7.60 -9.00 5.00
C GLY A 316 -6.15 -9.40 4.70
N GLU A 317 -5.96 -10.25 3.70
CA GLU A 317 -4.65 -10.74 3.24
C GLU A 317 -3.75 -9.60 2.74
N LEU A 318 -4.33 -8.59 2.08
CA LEU A 318 -3.58 -7.41 1.60
C LEU A 318 -3.15 -6.47 2.73
N SER A 319 -3.73 -6.60 3.92
CA SER A 319 -3.32 -5.81 5.10
C SER A 319 -1.99 -6.30 5.66
N LEU A 320 -1.57 -7.53 5.34
CA LEU A 320 -0.27 -8.08 5.73
C LEU A 320 0.87 -7.56 4.85
N ILE A 321 0.57 -7.08 3.65
CA ILE A 321 1.58 -6.63 2.68
C ILE A 321 1.86 -5.13 2.88
N PRO A 322 3.10 -4.73 3.20
CA PRO A 322 3.45 -3.32 3.36
C PRO A 322 3.18 -2.52 2.09
N SER A 323 2.63 -1.31 2.23
CA SER A 323 2.41 -0.38 1.12
C SER A 323 3.68 0.43 0.78
N TYR A 324 4.81 -0.27 0.57
CA TYR A 324 6.10 0.33 0.19
C TYR A 324 6.93 -0.62 -0.67
N GLY A 325 7.66 -0.07 -1.66
CA GLY A 325 8.61 -0.83 -2.51
C GLY A 325 7.94 -1.96 -3.30
N GLN A 326 8.65 -3.08 -3.51
CA GLN A 326 8.10 -4.26 -4.18
C GLN A 326 6.86 -4.85 -3.49
N PRO A 327 6.79 -5.01 -2.15
CA PRO A 327 5.56 -5.45 -1.50
C PRO A 327 4.37 -4.55 -1.83
N GLY A 328 4.55 -3.22 -1.81
CA GLY A 328 3.50 -2.28 -2.15
C GLY A 328 3.10 -2.33 -3.63
N ALA A 329 4.07 -2.49 -4.53
CA ALA A 329 3.82 -2.69 -5.95
C ALA A 329 3.06 -3.98 -6.24
N LEU A 330 3.38 -5.05 -5.52
CA LEU A 330 2.67 -6.33 -5.58
C LEU A 330 1.23 -6.17 -5.06
N ARG A 331 1.05 -5.50 -3.92
CA ARG A 331 -0.28 -5.20 -3.38
C ARG A 331 -1.17 -4.47 -4.38
N ASN A 332 -0.65 -3.43 -5.04
CA ASN A 332 -1.37 -2.71 -6.08
C ASN A 332 -1.64 -3.57 -7.30
N SER A 333 -0.67 -4.37 -7.75
CA SER A 333 -0.85 -5.28 -8.88
C SER A 333 -1.93 -6.33 -8.63
N ILE A 334 -2.00 -6.91 -7.43
CA ILE A 334 -3.06 -7.87 -7.07
C ILE A 334 -4.44 -7.20 -7.17
N CYS A 335 -4.57 -5.95 -6.70
CA CYS A 335 -5.82 -5.20 -6.83
C CYS A 335 -6.15 -4.92 -8.32
N ASP A 336 -5.17 -4.48 -9.12
CA ASP A 336 -5.33 -4.24 -10.57
C ASP A 336 -5.79 -5.51 -11.29
N VAL A 337 -5.14 -6.65 -11.02
CA VAL A 337 -5.47 -7.96 -11.59
C VAL A 337 -6.89 -8.36 -11.26
N PHE A 338 -7.30 -8.29 -9.98
CA PHE A 338 -8.66 -8.66 -9.60
C PHE A 338 -9.72 -7.65 -10.07
N GLY A 339 -9.37 -6.37 -10.24
CA GLY A 339 -10.23 -5.38 -10.87
C GLY A 339 -10.48 -5.69 -12.34
N VAL A 340 -9.43 -5.99 -13.11
CA VAL A 340 -9.56 -6.38 -14.52
C VAL A 340 -10.30 -7.71 -14.66
N LEU A 341 -10.04 -8.70 -13.80
CA LEU A 341 -10.81 -9.95 -13.81
C LEU A 341 -12.29 -9.74 -13.51
N LEU A 342 -12.63 -8.83 -12.58
CA LEU A 342 -14.02 -8.45 -12.32
C LEU A 342 -14.67 -7.89 -13.58
N LYS A 343 -14.01 -6.97 -14.28
CA LYS A 343 -14.50 -6.40 -15.55
C LYS A 343 -14.67 -7.47 -16.63
N GLN A 344 -13.71 -8.39 -16.77
CA GLN A 344 -13.83 -9.48 -17.74
C GLN A 344 -14.99 -10.42 -17.38
N TYR A 345 -15.18 -10.72 -16.08
CA TYR A 345 -16.28 -11.55 -15.60
C TYR A 345 -17.65 -10.88 -15.84
N THR A 346 -17.79 -9.58 -15.59
CA THR A 346 -19.05 -8.86 -15.82
C THR A 346 -19.40 -8.73 -17.30
N LEU A 347 -18.40 -8.67 -18.17
CA LEU A 347 -18.55 -8.60 -19.63
C LEU A 347 -18.53 -9.97 -20.32
N ASP A 348 -18.37 -11.06 -19.56
CA ASP A 348 -18.20 -12.43 -20.04
C ASP A 348 -17.10 -12.61 -21.09
N GLN A 349 -15.94 -11.97 -20.87
CA GLN A 349 -14.82 -11.94 -21.81
C GLN A 349 -13.79 -13.04 -21.54
N THR A 350 -13.25 -13.63 -22.60
CA THR A 350 -12.02 -14.43 -22.51
C THR A 350 -10.78 -13.54 -22.41
N ALA A 351 -9.65 -14.13 -22.03
CA ALA A 351 -8.35 -13.46 -22.01
C ALA A 351 -7.97 -12.81 -23.36
N GLU A 352 -8.37 -13.42 -24.47
CA GLU A 352 -8.12 -12.91 -25.82
C GLU A 352 -9.01 -11.71 -26.17
N GLN A 353 -10.23 -11.67 -25.66
CA GLN A 353 -11.21 -10.60 -25.93
C GLN A 353 -11.01 -9.37 -25.05
N ALA A 354 -10.42 -9.56 -23.86
CA ALA A 354 -10.25 -8.50 -22.88
C ALA A 354 -9.27 -7.42 -23.35
N ASP A 355 -9.54 -6.17 -23.00
CA ASP A 355 -8.66 -5.03 -23.31
C ASP A 355 -7.41 -4.99 -22.42
N TRP A 356 -7.47 -5.59 -21.22
CA TRP A 356 -6.42 -5.55 -20.20
C TRP A 356 -6.06 -4.14 -19.72
N LEU A 357 -7.01 -3.21 -19.84
CA LEU A 357 -6.88 -1.82 -19.43
C LEU A 357 -7.61 -1.58 -18.12
N LEU A 358 -6.99 -0.80 -17.23
CA LEU A 358 -7.59 -0.37 -15.98
C LEU A 358 -8.10 1.07 -16.07
N GLY A 359 -9.40 1.27 -15.88
CA GLY A 359 -10.05 2.58 -15.99
C GLY A 359 -10.26 3.00 -17.45
N ALA A 360 -10.53 2.04 -18.34
CA ALA A 360 -10.87 2.33 -19.72
C ALA A 360 -12.14 3.20 -19.79
N GLY A 361 -12.04 4.36 -20.45
CA GLY A 361 -13.12 5.33 -20.53
C GLY A 361 -13.31 6.22 -19.30
N LEU A 362 -12.34 6.21 -18.36
CA LEU A 362 -12.23 7.18 -17.26
C LEU A 362 -11.69 8.52 -17.74
N LEU A 363 -10.72 8.50 -18.65
CA LEU A 363 -10.11 9.71 -19.22
C LEU A 363 -11.14 10.52 -19.99
N ALA A 364 -11.19 11.83 -19.74
CA ALA A 364 -12.15 12.74 -20.35
C ALA A 364 -11.89 12.94 -21.86
N PRO A 365 -12.92 13.30 -22.66
CA PRO A 365 -12.72 13.62 -24.07
C PRO A 365 -11.66 14.71 -24.26
N GLY A 366 -10.63 14.42 -25.05
CA GLY A 366 -9.52 15.34 -25.31
C GLY A 366 -8.21 15.00 -24.57
N VAL A 367 -8.25 14.07 -23.62
CA VAL A 367 -7.04 13.47 -23.03
C VAL A 367 -6.53 12.37 -23.96
N HIS A 368 -5.23 12.40 -24.28
CA HIS A 368 -4.58 11.40 -25.13
C HIS A 368 -4.15 10.15 -24.35
N GLY A 369 -5.07 9.21 -24.18
CA GLY A 369 -4.79 7.91 -23.60
C GLY A 369 -6.00 6.99 -23.63
N ASP A 370 -5.77 5.70 -23.38
CA ASP A 370 -6.82 4.69 -23.37
C ASP A 370 -7.34 4.42 -21.95
N ALA A 371 -6.46 4.52 -20.94
CA ALA A 371 -6.73 4.13 -19.56
C ALA A 371 -5.68 4.69 -18.57
N LEU A 372 -5.84 4.43 -17.27
CA LEU A 372 -4.82 4.78 -16.27
C LEU A 372 -3.59 3.87 -16.35
N ARG A 373 -3.80 2.58 -16.62
CA ARG A 373 -2.76 1.54 -16.67
C ARG A 373 -3.15 0.46 -17.66
N SER A 374 -2.15 -0.25 -18.18
CA SER A 374 -2.32 -1.41 -19.04
C SER A 374 -1.58 -2.60 -18.44
N LEU A 375 -2.28 -3.72 -18.21
CA LEU A 375 -1.65 -4.97 -17.79
C LEU A 375 -0.93 -5.64 -18.97
N LYS A 376 -1.48 -5.49 -20.18
CA LYS A 376 -0.90 -6.02 -21.42
C LYS A 376 0.33 -5.24 -21.88
N ASP A 377 0.32 -3.92 -21.70
CA ASP A 377 1.38 -3.05 -22.18
C ASP A 377 1.69 -1.92 -21.17
N PRO A 378 2.26 -2.24 -19.99
CA PRO A 378 2.66 -1.22 -19.03
C PRO A 378 3.65 -0.23 -19.67
N GLY A 379 3.41 1.06 -19.48
CA GLY A 379 4.19 2.16 -20.07
C GLY A 379 3.57 2.76 -21.32
N ASN A 380 2.42 2.24 -21.80
CA ASN A 380 1.76 2.71 -23.02
C ASN A 380 0.25 2.95 -22.83
N ALA A 381 -0.25 3.09 -21.60
CA ALA A 381 -1.68 3.35 -21.37
C ALA A 381 -2.11 4.78 -21.79
N TYR A 382 -1.20 5.74 -21.74
CA TYR A 382 -1.42 7.13 -22.14
C TYR A 382 -0.11 7.84 -22.52
N ASP A 383 -0.23 8.83 -23.40
CA ASP A 383 0.81 9.79 -23.80
C ASP A 383 0.12 11.12 -24.09
N ASP A 384 0.00 11.94 -23.06
CA ASP A 384 -0.78 13.16 -23.06
C ASP A 384 0.04 14.37 -22.61
N ALA A 385 -0.28 15.56 -23.11
CA ALA A 385 0.47 16.77 -22.79
C ALA A 385 0.37 17.18 -21.31
N VAL A 386 -0.74 16.86 -20.65
CA VAL A 386 -1.02 17.20 -19.25
C VAL A 386 -0.64 16.05 -18.33
N LEU A 387 -1.05 14.81 -18.66
CA LEU A 387 -0.71 13.63 -17.84
C LEU A 387 0.77 13.20 -17.99
N GLY A 388 1.39 13.56 -19.13
CA GLY A 388 2.66 13.03 -19.60
C GLY A 388 2.49 11.61 -20.15
N THR A 389 3.57 10.84 -20.13
CA THR A 389 3.56 9.43 -20.55
C THR A 389 3.38 8.49 -19.35
N ASP A 390 2.73 7.35 -19.60
CA ASP A 390 2.67 6.23 -18.66
C ASP A 390 4.09 5.77 -18.28
N PRO A 391 4.49 5.88 -16.99
CA PRO A 391 5.85 5.58 -16.57
C PRO A 391 6.09 4.11 -16.21
N GLN A 392 5.07 3.23 -16.26
CA GLN A 392 5.20 1.88 -15.71
C GLN A 392 6.21 1.01 -16.49
N PRO A 393 7.21 0.39 -15.84
CA PRO A 393 8.02 -0.64 -16.48
C PRO A 393 7.23 -1.94 -16.63
N ARG A 394 7.49 -2.63 -17.73
CA ARG A 394 6.95 -3.97 -18.02
C ARG A 394 7.80 -5.10 -17.44
N THR A 395 9.09 -4.87 -17.22
CA THR A 395 10.05 -5.90 -16.76
C THR A 395 10.96 -5.34 -15.66
N MET A 396 11.63 -6.24 -14.93
CA MET A 396 12.59 -5.90 -13.88
C MET A 396 13.80 -5.08 -14.36
N GLU A 397 14.13 -5.12 -15.66
CA GLU A 397 15.17 -4.26 -16.24
C GLU A 397 14.79 -2.77 -16.11
N GLY A 398 13.49 -2.46 -16.23
CA GLY A 398 12.96 -1.11 -16.05
C GLY A 398 12.58 -0.77 -14.61
N TYR A 399 12.87 -1.64 -13.63
CA TYR A 399 12.48 -1.41 -12.24
C TYR A 399 12.97 -0.06 -11.73
N GLN A 400 12.06 0.76 -11.23
CA GLN A 400 12.37 2.11 -10.77
C GLN A 400 12.74 2.12 -9.29
N HIS A 401 14.00 2.44 -9.00
CA HIS A 401 14.47 2.70 -7.64
C HIS A 401 14.20 4.15 -7.26
N THR A 402 13.14 4.39 -6.47
CA THR A 402 12.71 5.72 -6.06
C THR A 402 12.25 5.73 -4.60
N GLU A 403 12.19 6.91 -3.99
CA GLU A 403 11.51 7.14 -2.70
C GLU A 403 10.11 7.75 -2.90
N ARG A 404 9.81 8.23 -4.11
CA ARG A 404 8.47 8.76 -4.46
C ARG A 404 7.47 7.62 -4.54
N ASP A 405 6.18 7.96 -4.43
CA ASP A 405 5.10 6.98 -4.59
C ASP A 405 5.34 5.74 -3.70
N ASN A 406 5.73 5.97 -2.45
CA ASN A 406 6.09 4.95 -1.47
C ASN A 406 7.10 3.91 -1.97
N GLY A 407 8.13 4.32 -2.72
CA GLY A 407 9.05 3.36 -3.31
C GLY A 407 8.60 2.82 -4.68
N GLY A 408 7.74 3.57 -5.37
CA GLY A 408 7.23 3.24 -6.70
C GLY A 408 6.16 2.15 -6.70
N VAL A 409 5.20 2.20 -5.77
CA VAL A 409 4.16 1.17 -5.64
C VAL A 409 3.14 1.17 -6.79
N HIS A 410 2.87 2.31 -7.41
CA HIS A 410 2.08 2.39 -8.65
C HIS A 410 3.00 2.31 -9.87
N LEU A 411 4.22 2.82 -9.78
CA LEU A 411 5.18 2.73 -10.87
C LEU A 411 5.50 1.27 -11.21
N ASN A 412 6.00 0.51 -10.23
CA ASN A 412 6.53 -0.84 -10.45
C ASN A 412 5.46 -1.94 -10.47
N SER A 413 4.17 -1.63 -10.27
CA SER A 413 3.09 -2.63 -10.35
C SER A 413 2.88 -3.17 -11.76
N GLY A 414 3.35 -2.45 -12.80
CA GLY A 414 3.35 -2.90 -14.19
C GLY A 414 4.06 -4.25 -14.42
N ILE A 415 5.10 -4.55 -13.64
CA ILE A 415 5.89 -5.78 -13.77
C ILE A 415 5.05 -7.03 -13.42
N PRO A 416 4.51 -7.16 -12.19
CA PRO A 416 3.62 -8.27 -11.85
C PRO A 416 2.28 -8.24 -12.61
N ASN A 417 1.78 -7.06 -13.01
CA ASN A 417 0.62 -6.93 -13.91
C ASN A 417 0.87 -7.60 -15.26
N HIS A 418 2.04 -7.38 -15.86
CA HIS A 418 2.39 -7.99 -17.13
C HIS A 418 2.63 -9.50 -17.01
N ALA A 419 3.22 -9.95 -15.89
CA ALA A 419 3.33 -11.38 -15.61
C ALA A 419 1.95 -12.07 -15.56
N PHE A 420 0.97 -11.45 -14.91
CA PHE A 420 -0.39 -11.98 -14.88
C PHE A 420 -1.03 -12.04 -16.27
N TYR A 421 -0.89 -10.97 -17.06
CA TYR A 421 -1.37 -10.93 -18.45
C TYR A 421 -0.80 -12.08 -19.27
N LEU A 422 0.53 -12.26 -19.25
CA LEU A 422 1.21 -13.32 -20.00
C LEU A 422 0.75 -14.71 -19.57
N LEU A 423 0.54 -14.93 -18.27
CA LEU A 423 -0.03 -16.18 -17.76
C LEU A 423 -1.44 -16.42 -18.32
N ALA A 424 -2.31 -15.42 -18.20
CA ALA A 424 -3.70 -15.54 -18.64
C ALA A 424 -3.81 -15.75 -20.16
N GLU A 425 -3.03 -15.02 -20.96
CA GLU A 425 -2.94 -15.19 -22.41
C GLU A 425 -2.44 -16.60 -22.77
N ARG A 426 -1.43 -17.10 -22.05
CA ARG A 426 -0.88 -18.44 -22.27
C ARG A 426 -1.88 -19.56 -21.96
N LEU A 427 -2.67 -19.40 -20.91
CA LEU A 427 -3.66 -20.41 -20.48
C LEU A 427 -4.97 -20.33 -21.26
N GLY A 428 -5.28 -19.17 -21.85
CA GLY A 428 -6.49 -18.92 -22.62
C GLY A 428 -7.79 -19.05 -21.80
N GLY A 429 -8.92 -19.01 -22.50
CA GLY A 429 -10.24 -19.10 -21.87
C GLY A 429 -10.57 -17.90 -20.99
N LYS A 430 -11.39 -18.09 -19.97
CA LYS A 430 -11.74 -17.05 -18.99
C LYS A 430 -10.64 -16.97 -17.94
N ALA A 431 -9.95 -15.83 -17.87
CA ALA A 431 -8.71 -15.71 -17.09
C ALA A 431 -8.91 -16.02 -15.59
N TRP A 432 -10.11 -15.81 -15.05
CA TRP A 432 -10.44 -16.09 -13.65
C TRP A 432 -10.60 -17.58 -13.32
N GLU A 433 -10.75 -18.46 -14.32
CA GLU A 433 -10.95 -19.91 -14.12
C GLU A 433 -9.64 -20.65 -13.80
N ARG A 434 -8.50 -20.14 -14.27
CA ARG A 434 -7.17 -20.74 -14.03
C ARG A 434 -6.16 -19.75 -13.48
N ALA A 435 -5.77 -18.73 -14.28
CA ALA A 435 -4.78 -17.75 -13.85
C ALA A 435 -5.22 -17.02 -12.57
N GLY A 436 -6.48 -16.59 -12.51
CA GLY A 436 -7.06 -15.97 -11.32
C GLY A 436 -7.04 -16.89 -10.08
N GLN A 437 -7.32 -18.18 -10.25
CA GLN A 437 -7.26 -19.16 -9.14
C GLN A 437 -5.84 -19.31 -8.59
N ILE A 438 -4.83 -19.31 -9.46
CA ILE A 438 -3.42 -19.38 -9.08
C ILE A 438 -3.02 -18.14 -8.27
N TRP A 439 -3.37 -16.95 -8.75
CA TRP A 439 -3.09 -15.69 -8.05
C TRP A 439 -3.80 -15.62 -6.70
N TRP A 440 -5.07 -16.01 -6.65
CA TRP A 440 -5.85 -16.08 -5.41
C TRP A 440 -5.23 -17.05 -4.41
N ALA A 441 -4.89 -18.25 -4.84
CA ALA A 441 -4.26 -19.26 -3.98
C ALA A 441 -2.88 -18.82 -3.44
N ALA A 442 -2.13 -18.00 -4.19
CA ALA A 442 -0.89 -17.40 -3.72
C ALA A 442 -1.14 -16.29 -2.69
N LEU A 443 -2.12 -15.40 -2.94
CA LEU A 443 -2.52 -14.36 -1.99
C LEU A 443 -3.01 -14.94 -0.65
N THR A 444 -3.80 -16.00 -0.69
CA THR A 444 -4.35 -16.65 0.52
C THR A 444 -3.41 -17.73 1.08
N SER A 445 -2.14 -17.76 0.66
CA SER A 445 -1.19 -18.73 1.17
C SER A 445 -0.80 -18.41 2.61
N ALA A 446 -0.67 -19.42 3.45
CA ALA A 446 -0.13 -19.27 4.80
C ALA A 446 1.37 -18.91 4.82
N GLU A 447 2.05 -19.05 3.68
CA GLU A 447 3.46 -18.68 3.50
C GLU A 447 3.64 -17.22 3.06
N LEU A 448 2.55 -16.48 2.78
CA LEU A 448 2.62 -15.07 2.47
C LEU A 448 2.84 -14.25 3.75
N ASP A 449 3.87 -13.40 3.76
CA ASP A 449 4.20 -12.54 4.90
C ASP A 449 4.53 -11.10 4.48
N GLU A 450 4.80 -10.24 5.46
CA GLU A 450 5.10 -8.81 5.27
C GLU A 450 6.43 -8.53 4.56
N HIS A 451 7.28 -9.53 4.35
CA HIS A 451 8.58 -9.40 3.68
C HIS A 451 8.52 -9.79 2.19
N VAL A 452 7.34 -10.22 1.70
CA VAL A 452 7.14 -10.68 0.32
C VAL A 452 7.76 -9.74 -0.73
N GLN A 453 8.66 -10.28 -1.55
CA GLN A 453 9.16 -9.64 -2.77
C GLN A 453 8.51 -10.26 -4.01
N PHE A 454 8.77 -9.71 -5.20
CA PHE A 454 8.23 -10.26 -6.44
C PHE A 454 8.63 -11.73 -6.66
N ALA A 455 9.89 -12.09 -6.36
CA ALA A 455 10.38 -13.46 -6.47
C ALA A 455 9.65 -14.41 -5.51
N ASP A 456 9.36 -13.98 -4.28
CA ASP A 456 8.63 -14.80 -3.31
C ASP A 456 7.19 -15.04 -3.76
N PHE A 457 6.50 -14.01 -4.26
CA PHE A 457 5.16 -14.18 -4.80
C PHE A 457 5.15 -15.05 -6.06
N ALA A 458 6.16 -14.91 -6.93
CA ALA A 458 6.33 -15.79 -8.08
C ALA A 458 6.45 -17.26 -7.64
N ARG A 459 7.26 -17.54 -6.61
CA ARG A 459 7.35 -18.88 -6.00
C ARG A 459 6.00 -19.37 -5.48
N LEU A 460 5.26 -18.51 -4.76
CA LEU A 460 3.93 -18.85 -4.25
C LEU A 460 2.94 -19.18 -5.37
N THR A 461 2.97 -18.44 -6.49
CA THR A 461 2.13 -18.76 -7.66
C THR A 461 2.54 -20.07 -8.33
N ALA A 462 3.83 -20.41 -8.40
CA ALA A 462 4.29 -21.68 -8.94
C ALA A 462 3.84 -22.86 -8.05
N THR A 463 4.02 -22.73 -6.74
CA THR A 463 3.51 -23.70 -5.75
C THR A 463 1.99 -23.85 -5.82
N ALA A 464 1.25 -22.74 -5.96
CA ALA A 464 -0.19 -22.77 -6.12
C ALA A 464 -0.62 -23.50 -7.39
N ALA A 465 0.04 -23.26 -8.52
CA ALA A 465 -0.23 -23.96 -9.78
C ALA A 465 0.00 -25.47 -9.66
N LEU A 466 1.10 -25.90 -9.04
CA LEU A 466 1.38 -27.31 -8.76
C LEU A 466 0.29 -27.94 -7.88
N ARG A 467 -0.14 -27.23 -6.83
CA ARG A 467 -1.16 -27.74 -5.91
C ARG A 467 -2.53 -27.89 -6.57
N LEU A 468 -2.91 -26.92 -7.42
CA LEU A 468 -4.22 -26.89 -8.06
C LEU A 468 -4.32 -27.81 -9.29
N TYR A 469 -3.25 -27.92 -10.07
CA TYR A 469 -3.28 -28.54 -11.40
C TYR A 469 -2.20 -29.61 -11.63
N GLY A 470 -1.26 -29.79 -10.69
CA GLY A 470 -0.14 -30.72 -10.82
C GLY A 470 1.01 -30.19 -11.69
N GLU A 471 1.95 -31.07 -12.05
CA GLU A 471 3.05 -30.77 -12.98
C GLU A 471 2.52 -30.71 -14.43
N GLY A 472 1.77 -29.67 -14.75
CA GLY A 472 1.13 -29.44 -16.04
C GLY A 472 1.49 -28.13 -16.71
N ASP A 473 0.67 -27.74 -17.69
CA ASP A 473 0.86 -26.51 -18.48
C ASP A 473 0.73 -25.24 -17.62
N GLU A 474 -0.09 -25.25 -16.56
CA GLU A 474 -0.25 -24.13 -15.63
C GLU A 474 1.04 -23.80 -14.89
N HIS A 475 1.70 -24.82 -14.33
CA HIS A 475 2.95 -24.61 -13.60
C HIS A 475 4.02 -24.04 -14.54
N ARG A 476 4.16 -24.61 -15.74
CA ARG A 476 5.12 -24.08 -16.73
C ARG A 476 4.77 -22.66 -17.17
N ALA A 477 3.49 -22.37 -17.43
CA ALA A 477 3.06 -21.04 -17.83
C ALA A 477 3.33 -19.97 -16.77
N VAL A 478 3.20 -20.32 -15.47
CA VAL A 478 3.58 -19.41 -14.37
C VAL A 478 5.07 -19.10 -14.40
N LEU A 479 5.92 -20.14 -14.52
CA LEU A 479 7.37 -19.96 -14.58
C LEU A 479 7.79 -19.12 -15.79
N ASP A 480 7.21 -19.39 -16.96
CA ASP A 480 7.48 -18.67 -18.20
C ASP A 480 7.07 -17.20 -18.09
N ALA A 481 5.88 -16.91 -17.51
CA ALA A 481 5.36 -15.56 -17.37
C ALA A 481 6.21 -14.69 -16.42
N TRP A 482 6.60 -15.22 -15.25
CA TRP A 482 7.50 -14.50 -14.34
C TRP A 482 8.90 -14.31 -14.93
N SER A 483 9.43 -15.34 -15.60
CA SER A 483 10.74 -15.25 -16.27
C SER A 483 10.74 -14.19 -17.36
N ALA A 484 9.64 -14.07 -18.13
CA ALA A 484 9.50 -13.07 -19.19
C ALA A 484 9.55 -11.63 -18.67
N VAL A 485 9.15 -11.39 -17.43
CA VAL A 485 9.27 -10.06 -16.78
C VAL A 485 10.56 -9.91 -15.96
N GLY A 486 11.46 -10.90 -16.00
CA GLY A 486 12.75 -10.87 -15.31
C GLY A 486 12.68 -11.18 -13.82
N VAL A 487 11.63 -11.89 -13.36
CA VAL A 487 11.50 -12.37 -11.98
C VAL A 487 11.68 -13.89 -11.97
N LEU A 488 12.66 -14.38 -11.24
CA LEU A 488 12.90 -15.82 -11.08
C LEU A 488 12.28 -16.29 -9.75
N PRO A 489 11.34 -17.25 -9.78
CA PRO A 489 10.70 -17.80 -8.57
C PRO A 489 11.64 -18.68 -7.71
#